data_AF-A0A3S3P8H0-F1
#
_entry.id   AF-A0A3S3P8H0-F1
#
_cell.length_a   1.000
_cell.length_b   1.000
_cell.length_c   1.000
_cell.angle_alpha   90.00
_cell.angle_beta   90.00
_cell.angle_gamma   90.00
#
_symmetry.space_group_name_H-M   'P 1'
#
loop_
_entity.id
_entity.type
_entity.pdbx_description
1 polymer ?
#
loop_
_entity_poly.entity_id
_entity_poly.type
_entity_poly.pdbx_seq_one_letter_code
_entity_poly.pdbx_strand_id
1 'polypeptide(L)'
;MNRTLVPMIASMCKREDGKDWDQHICNASIALNSHVNKSTGKPPFEIMYGFQPRTKLDREAASIFEEDNDNDVDIEGVREQAHGMITRAQARQKAQFDKQMCSKEV
;
A
#
# COMPACT_ATOMS: atom_id res chain seq x y z
N MET A 1 -5.51 -2.05 -8.15
CA MET A 1 -5.62 -0.90 -7.22
C MET A 1 -7.06 -0.43 -7.07
N ASN A 2 -7.78 -0.13 -8.16
CA ASN A 2 -9.21 0.27 -8.09
C ASN A 2 -10.10 -0.77 -7.40
N ARG A 3 -9.79 -2.06 -7.56
CA ARG A 3 -10.48 -3.17 -6.87
C ARG A 3 -10.39 -3.11 -5.34
N THR A 4 -9.40 -2.43 -4.77
CA THR A 4 -9.19 -2.32 -3.31
C THR A 4 -9.70 -0.99 -2.77
N LEU A 5 -9.57 0.08 -3.55
CA LEU A 5 -9.97 1.42 -3.14
C LEU A 5 -11.49 1.56 -2.97
N VAL A 6 -12.27 1.06 -3.93
CA VAL A 6 -13.75 1.13 -3.89
C VAL A 6 -14.33 0.43 -2.65
N PRO A 7 -14.01 -0.84 -2.34
CA PRO A 7 -14.54 -1.49 -1.14
C PRO A 7 -14.03 -0.84 0.15
N MET A 8 -12.81 -0.31 0.17
CA MET A 8 -12.27 0.42 1.33
C MET A 8 -13.10 1.68 1.60
N ILE A 9 -13.33 2.53 0.58
CA ILE A 9 -14.15 3.73 0.73
C ILE A 9 -15.59 3.36 1.12
N ALA A 10 -16.17 2.34 0.45
CA ALA A 10 -17.52 1.86 0.77
C ALA A 10 -17.64 1.40 2.23
N SER A 11 -16.61 0.77 2.81
CA SER A 11 -16.62 0.38 4.23
C SER A 11 -16.48 1.54 5.21
N MET A 12 -16.03 2.71 4.74
CA MET A 12 -15.86 3.91 5.56
C MET A 12 -17.09 4.83 5.50
N CYS A 13 -17.87 4.74 4.42
CA CYS A 13 -19.15 5.44 4.29
C CYS A 13 -20.09 5.07 5.43
N LYS A 14 -20.63 6.09 6.10
CA LYS A 14 -21.55 5.94 7.23
C LYS A 14 -23.00 6.15 6.83
N ARG A 15 -23.24 6.83 5.70
CA ARG A 15 -24.59 7.06 5.18
C ARG A 15 -25.03 5.86 4.35
N GLU A 16 -26.29 5.47 4.50
CA GLU A 16 -26.88 4.39 3.69
C GLU A 16 -26.88 4.72 2.18
N ASP A 17 -26.95 6.00 1.81
CA ASP A 17 -26.88 6.45 0.42
C ASP A 17 -25.44 6.56 -0.13
N GLY A 18 -24.43 6.30 0.71
CA GLY A 18 -23.01 6.31 0.34
C GLY A 18 -22.49 7.66 -0.14
N LYS A 19 -23.23 8.76 0.03
CA LYS A 19 -22.87 10.08 -0.51
C LYS A 19 -21.76 10.79 0.25
N ASP A 20 -21.34 10.27 1.40
CA ASP A 20 -20.20 10.76 2.19
C ASP A 20 -18.85 10.18 1.75
N TRP A 21 -18.80 9.44 0.64
CA TRP A 21 -17.58 8.83 0.11
C TRP A 21 -16.44 9.83 -0.12
N ASP A 22 -16.77 11.06 -0.48
CA ASP A 22 -15.85 12.15 -0.77
C ASP A 22 -15.05 12.56 0.48
N GLN A 23 -15.69 12.51 1.66
CA GLN A 23 -15.07 12.80 2.95
C GLN A 23 -14.02 11.75 3.34
N HIS A 24 -14.13 10.53 2.79
CA HIS A 24 -13.26 9.40 3.14
C HIS A 24 -12.08 9.21 2.19
N ILE A 25 -12.03 9.91 1.05
CA ILE A 25 -10.96 9.77 0.04
C ILE A 25 -9.58 9.99 0.65
N CYS A 26 -9.40 11.08 1.42
CA CYS A 26 -8.11 11.41 2.02
C CYS A 26 -7.65 10.35 3.02
N ASN A 27 -8.56 9.83 3.83
CA ASN A 27 -8.23 8.79 4.81
C ASN A 27 -7.88 7.47 4.10
N ALA A 28 -8.65 7.10 3.06
CA ALA A 28 -8.39 5.90 2.28
C ALA A 28 -7.06 5.98 1.51
N SER A 29 -6.71 7.14 0.96
CA SER A 29 -5.44 7.31 0.23
C SER A 29 -4.24 7.22 1.17
N ILE A 30 -4.30 7.85 2.35
CA ILE A 30 -3.26 7.75 3.38
C ILE A 30 -3.13 6.30 3.83
N ALA A 31 -4.25 5.63 4.15
CA ALA A 31 -4.24 4.24 4.59
C ALA A 31 -3.61 3.31 3.53
N LEU A 32 -3.99 3.46 2.26
CA LEU A 32 -3.48 2.63 1.17
C LEU A 32 -1.98 2.86 0.93
N ASN A 33 -1.53 4.11 0.96
CA ASN A 33 -0.12 4.46 0.70
C ASN A 33 0.79 4.23 1.90
N SER A 34 0.22 4.10 3.10
CA SER A 34 0.97 3.75 4.32
C SER A 34 1.04 2.25 4.57
N HIS A 35 0.24 1.44 3.89
CA HIS A 35 0.22 0.00 4.08
C HIS A 35 1.25 -0.74 3.22
N VAL A 36 1.85 -1.79 3.76
CA VAL A 36 2.82 -2.64 3.05
C VAL A 36 2.12 -3.36 1.89
N ASN A 37 2.61 -3.14 0.68
CA ASN A 37 2.10 -3.84 -0.50
C ASN A 37 2.84 -5.16 -0.71
N LYS A 38 2.11 -6.28 -0.85
CA LYS A 38 2.68 -7.62 -1.02
C LYS A 38 3.64 -7.78 -2.20
N SER A 39 3.46 -7.01 -3.27
CA SER A 39 4.30 -7.10 -4.47
C SER A 39 5.60 -6.31 -4.36
N THR A 40 5.66 -5.31 -3.49
CA THR A 40 6.85 -4.46 -3.27
C THR A 40 7.53 -4.75 -1.93
N GLY A 41 6.84 -5.38 -0.99
CA GLY A 41 7.32 -5.62 0.38
C GLY A 41 7.44 -4.37 1.24
N LYS A 42 7.06 -3.21 0.69
CA LYS A 42 7.26 -1.88 1.27
C LYS A 42 6.01 -1.00 1.06
N PRO A 43 5.73 -0.04 1.95
CA PRO A 43 4.68 0.95 1.75
C PRO A 43 4.97 1.89 0.57
N PRO A 44 3.96 2.26 -0.24
CA PRO A 44 4.16 3.23 -1.33
C PRO A 44 4.77 4.56 -0.89
N PHE A 45 4.37 5.11 0.26
CA PHE A 45 4.95 6.35 0.76
C PHE A 45 6.44 6.24 1.05
N GLU A 46 6.89 5.12 1.59
CA GLU A 46 8.31 4.88 1.87
C GLU A 46 9.12 4.76 0.56
N ILE A 47 8.58 4.08 -0.45
CA ILE A 47 9.24 3.93 -1.76
C ILE A 47 9.35 5.29 -2.49
N MET A 48 8.31 6.11 -2.40
CA MET A 48 8.25 7.39 -3.11
C MET A 48 9.07 8.48 -2.42
N TYR A 49 8.89 8.63 -1.11
CA TYR A 49 9.37 9.77 -0.35
C TYR A 49 10.43 9.44 0.69
N GLY A 50 10.72 8.16 0.93
CA GLY A 50 11.66 7.74 1.98
C GLY A 50 11.10 7.81 3.39
N PHE A 51 9.87 8.26 3.59
CA PHE A 51 9.28 8.31 4.93
C PHE A 51 7.82 7.88 4.91
N GLN A 52 7.32 7.49 6.09
CA GLN A 52 5.91 7.27 6.32
C GLN A 52 5.31 8.50 7.02
N PRO A 53 4.29 9.15 6.44
CA PRO A 53 3.58 10.21 7.12
C PRO A 53 2.98 9.69 8.43
N ARG A 54 3.15 10.44 9.53
CA ARG A 54 2.53 10.10 10.82
C ARG A 54 1.00 10.14 10.66
N THR A 55 0.36 9.00 10.89
CA THR A 55 -1.09 8.90 10.95
C THR A 55 -1.61 9.44 12.28
N LYS A 56 -2.94 9.58 12.41
CA LYS A 56 -3.57 10.00 13.68
C LYS A 56 -3.23 9.04 14.82
N LEU A 57 -3.15 7.74 14.53
CA LEU A 57 -2.76 6.70 15.49
C LEU A 57 -1.29 6.87 15.91
N ASP A 58 -0.40 7.15 14.96
CA ASP A 58 1.02 7.37 15.26
C ASP A 58 1.21 8.64 16.11
N ARG A 59 0.36 9.65 15.93
CA ARG A 59 0.39 10.87 16.74
C ARG A 59 -0.03 10.60 18.19
N GLU A 60 -1.05 9.78 18.40
CA GLU A 60 -1.46 9.34 19.74
C GLU A 60 -0.36 8.49 20.39
N ALA A 61 0.25 7.56 19.64
CA ALA A 61 1.35 6.73 20.12
C ALA A 61 2.64 7.54 20.40
N ALA A 62 2.97 8.53 19.57
CA ALA A 62 4.16 9.38 19.75
C ALA A 62 4.07 10.28 20.99
N SER A 63 2.88 10.51 21.54
CA SER A 63 2.75 11.19 22.85
C SER A 63 3.24 10.32 24.02
N ILE A 64 3.42 9.02 23.78
CA ILE A 64 3.87 8.02 24.76
C ILE A 64 5.34 7.66 24.53
N PHE A 65 5.82 7.75 23.28
CA PHE A 65 7.19 7.40 22.89
C PHE A 65 7.87 8.56 22.17
N GLU A 66 8.95 9.09 22.76
CA GLU A 66 9.89 9.98 22.07
C GLU A 66 10.79 9.13 21.17
N GLU A 67 10.51 9.09 19.87
CA GLU A 67 11.45 8.55 18.88
C GLU A 67 11.73 9.60 17.81
N ASP A 68 12.85 10.31 18.00
CA ASP A 68 13.54 11.02 16.93
C ASP A 68 14.45 10.01 16.21
N ASN A 69 13.92 9.43 15.14
CA ASN A 69 14.68 8.59 14.23
C ASN A 69 15.22 9.47 13.09
N ASP A 70 16.31 10.17 13.37
CA ASP A 70 17.01 11.07 12.44
C ASP A 70 17.99 10.27 11.56
N ASN A 71 17.54 9.13 11.02
CA ASN A 71 18.33 8.32 10.10
C ASN A 71 18.15 8.82 8.67
N ASP A 72 19.28 9.08 8.00
CA ASP A 72 19.32 9.33 6.56
C ASP A 72 18.75 8.11 5.83
N VAL A 73 17.61 8.29 5.16
CA VAL A 73 16.91 7.15 4.54
C VAL A 73 17.52 6.88 3.17
N ASP A 74 18.10 5.68 3.01
CA ASP A 74 18.54 5.18 1.72
C ASP A 74 17.33 4.82 0.82
N ILE A 75 16.78 5.85 0.18
CA ILE A 75 15.62 5.73 -0.73
C ILE A 75 15.95 4.82 -1.92
N GLU A 76 17.18 4.88 -2.43
CA GLU A 76 17.57 4.13 -3.62
C GLU A 76 17.66 2.63 -3.30
N GLY A 77 18.23 2.26 -2.14
CA GLY A 77 18.21 0.89 -1.66
C GLY A 77 16.80 0.35 -1.43
N VAL A 78 15.87 1.17 -0.92
CA VAL A 78 14.45 0.78 -0.77
C VAL A 78 13.81 0.54 -2.14
N ARG A 79 14.09 1.39 -3.13
CA ARG A 79 13.57 1.24 -4.49
C ARG A 79 14.13 0.00 -5.19
N GLU A 80 15.43 -0.26 -5.06
CA GLU A 80 16.06 -1.44 -5.63
C GLU A 80 15.46 -2.74 -5.06
N GLN A 81 15.24 -2.79 -3.74
CA GLN A 81 14.56 -3.91 -3.10
C GLN A 81 13.13 -4.09 -3.65
N ALA A 82 12.36 -2.99 -3.75
CA ALA A 82 11.01 -3.02 -4.28
C ALA A 82 11.00 -3.51 -5.74
N HIS A 83 11.95 -3.05 -6.57
CA HIS A 83 12.12 -3.53 -7.95
C HIS A 83 12.35 -5.04 -7.99
N GLY A 84 13.29 -5.55 -7.20
CA GLY A 84 13.55 -6.98 -7.12
C GLY A 84 12.31 -7.81 -6.73
N MET A 85 11.50 -7.30 -5.80
CA MET A 85 10.24 -7.97 -5.41
C MET A 85 9.20 -7.94 -6.53
N ILE A 86 9.03 -6.80 -7.20
CA ILE A 86 8.10 -6.64 -8.33
C ILE A 86 8.45 -7.63 -9.43
N THR A 87 9.73 -7.74 -9.83
CA THR A 87 10.16 -8.67 -10.87
C THR A 87 9.82 -10.12 -10.51
N ARG A 88 10.05 -10.53 -9.25
CA ARG A 88 9.70 -11.87 -8.78
C ARG A 88 8.18 -12.09 -8.77
N ALA A 89 7.41 -11.10 -8.32
CA ALA A 89 5.96 -11.17 -8.29
C ALA A 89 5.36 -11.29 -9.70
N GLN A 90 5.88 -10.51 -10.66
CA GLN A 90 5.49 -10.57 -12.07
C GLN A 90 5.83 -11.93 -12.70
N ALA A 91 7.02 -12.47 -12.42
CA ALA A 91 7.41 -13.80 -12.90
C ALA A 91 6.46 -14.90 -12.40
N ARG A 92 6.04 -14.85 -11.13
CA ARG A 92 5.06 -15.80 -10.56
C ARG A 92 3.68 -15.66 -11.22
N GLN A 93 3.22 -14.42 -11.41
CA GLN A 93 1.94 -14.15 -12.07
C GLN A 93 1.92 -14.67 -13.51
N LYS A 94 3.01 -14.47 -14.26
CA LYS A 94 3.17 -15.01 -15.60
C LYS A 94 3.10 -16.54 -15.60
N ALA A 95 3.89 -17.21 -14.76
CA ALA A 95 3.89 -18.67 -14.70
C ALA A 95 2.50 -19.24 -14.34
N GLN A 96 1.77 -18.58 -13.45
CA GLN A 96 0.41 -18.98 -13.09
C GLN A 96 -0.58 -18.80 -14.25
N PHE A 97 -0.47 -17.68 -14.98
CA PHE A 97 -1.29 -17.40 -16.16
C PHE A 97 -1.03 -18.44 -17.26
N ASP A 98 0.25 -18.70 -17.58
CA ASP A 98 0.64 -19.68 -18.59
C ASP A 98 0.11 -21.09 -18.24
N LYS A 99 0.18 -21.49 -16.96
CA LYS A 99 -0.42 -22.74 -16.48
C LYS A 99 -1.95 -22.78 -16.68
N GLN A 100 -2.64 -21.68 -16.40
CA GLN A 100 -4.09 -21.60 -16.56
C GLN A 100 -4.50 -21.64 -18.03
N MET A 101 -3.70 -21.07 -18.94
CA MET A 101 -3.96 -21.10 -20.39
C MET A 101 -3.73 -22.50 -20.95
N CYS A 102 -2.64 -23.18 -20.57
CA CYS A 102 -2.35 -24.54 -21.03
C CYS A 102 -3.42 -25.56 -20.56
N SER A 103 -4.04 -25.34 -19.39
CA SER A 103 -5.14 -26.17 -18.88
C SER A 103 -6.49 -25.96 -19.58
N LYS A 104 -6.64 -24.92 -20.40
CA LYS A 104 -7.88 -24.63 -21.14
C LYS A 104 -7.86 -25.11 -22.59
N GLU A 105 -6.68 -25.49 -23.10
CA GLU A 105 -6.47 -25.98 -24.46
C GLU A 105 -6.52 -27.53 -24.55
N VAL A 106 -6.69 -28.21 -23.41
CA VAL A 106 -6.90 -29.67 -23.28
C VAL A 106 -8.35 -29.93 -22.89
#